data_AF-A0A538AL99-F1
#
_entry.id   AF-A0A538AL99-F1
#
_cell.length_a   1.000
_cell.length_b   1.000
_cell.length_c   1.000
_cell.angle_alpha   90.00
_cell.angle_beta   90.00
_cell.angle_gamma   90.00
#
_symmetry.space_group_name_H-M   'P 1'
#
loop_
_entity.id
_entity.type
_entity.pdbx_description
1 polymer ?
#
loop_
_entity_poly.entity_id
_entity_poly.type
_entity_poly.pdbx_seq_one_letter_code
_entity_poly.pdbx_strand_id
1 'polypeptide(L)' 'MAVVKPFRALRYDTERAGPLEDLVAPPYDVIGAEERDRYLAKSPHNVVHLTLPES' A
#
# COMPACT_ATOMS: atom_id res chain seq x y z
N MET A 1 -16.40 -17.27 -25.84
CA MET A 1 -16.42 -15.89 -25.31
C MET A 1 -16.37 -15.94 -23.79
N ALA A 2 -15.61 -15.06 -23.15
CA ALA A 2 -15.62 -14.95 -21.69
C ALA A 2 -16.93 -14.31 -21.21
N VAL A 3 -17.51 -14.84 -20.12
CA VAL A 3 -18.68 -14.26 -19.45
C VAL A 3 -18.18 -13.30 -18.37
N VAL A 4 -18.52 -12.02 -18.49
CA VAL A 4 -18.17 -10.98 -17.51
C VAL A 4 -19.36 -10.71 -16.59
N LYS A 5 -19.15 -10.71 -15.27
CA LYS A 5 -20.18 -10.42 -14.27
C LYS A 5 -19.70 -9.32 -13.32
N PRO A 6 -20.59 -8.42 -12.85
CA PRO A 6 -20.22 -7.42 -11.87
C PRO A 6 -19.93 -8.06 -10.51
N PHE A 7 -19.09 -7.41 -9.71
CA PHE A 7 -18.87 -7.75 -8.31
C PHE A 7 -18.71 -6.46 -7.50
N ARG A 8 -18.89 -6.55 -6.18
CA ARG A 8 -18.69 -5.42 -5.28
C ARG A 8 -17.20 -5.20 -5.07
N ALA A 9 -16.68 -4.08 -5.55
CA ALA A 9 -15.30 -3.67 -5.30
C ALA A 9 -15.11 -3.22 -3.84
N LEU A 10 -13.88 -3.35 -3.35
CA LEU A 10 -13.44 -2.80 -2.07
C LEU A 10 -12.67 -1.50 -2.31
N ARG A 11 -12.76 -0.58 -1.34
CA ARG A 11 -11.96 0.65 -1.30
C ARG A 11 -11.30 0.74 0.07
N TYR A 12 -10.22 1.51 0.15
CA TYR A 12 -9.63 1.87 1.44
C TYR A 12 -10.63 2.68 2.27
N ASP A 13 -10.67 2.39 3.56
CA ASP A 13 -11.34 3.22 4.55
C ASP A 13 -10.40 4.37 4.92
N THR A 14 -10.58 5.52 4.28
CA THR A 14 -9.70 6.69 4.49
C THR A 14 -9.98 7.40 5.81
N GLU A 15 -11.13 7.16 6.45
CA GLU A 15 -11.40 7.70 7.79
C GLU A 15 -10.56 6.98 8.85
N ARG A 16 -10.31 5.68 8.64
CA ARG A 16 -9.52 4.86 9.55
C ARG A 16 -8.04 4.80 9.19
N ALA A 17 -7.73 4.65 7.91
CA ALA A 17 -6.35 4.47 7.45
C ALA A 17 -5.64 5.79 7.15
N GLY A 18 -6.39 6.87 6.90
CA GLY A 18 -5.86 8.13 6.39
C GLY A 18 -5.84 8.21 4.87
N PRO A 19 -5.18 9.23 4.31
CA PRO A 19 -5.18 9.50 2.87
C PRO A 19 -4.39 8.44 2.08
N LEU A 20 -4.88 8.08 0.89
CA LEU A 20 -4.38 6.95 0.11
C LEU A 20 -2.88 7.07 -0.24
N GLU A 21 -2.43 8.28 -0.54
CA GLU A 21 -1.04 8.60 -0.86
C GLU A 21 -0.05 8.27 0.26
N ASP A 22 -0.52 8.14 1.50
CA ASP A 22 0.29 7.77 2.65
C ASP A 22 0.28 6.26 2.92
N LEU A 23 -0.65 5.54 2.27
CA LEU A 23 -0.81 4.09 2.40
C LEU A 23 -0.04 3.31 1.35
N VAL A 24 0.18 3.90 0.18
CA VAL A 24 0.81 3.22 -0.96
C VAL A 24 2.30 3.56 -1.09
N ALA A 25 3.01 2.70 -1.81
CA ALA A 25 4.41 2.91 -2.19
C ALA A 25 4.66 2.28 -3.57
N PRO A 26 5.74 2.64 -4.26
CA PRO A 26 6.22 1.88 -5.41
C PRO A 26 6.51 0.42 -5.05
N PRO A 27 6.62 -0.48 -6.03
CA PRO A 27 7.02 -1.87 -5.83
C PRO A 27 8.30 -2.01 -4.99
N TYR A 28 8.38 -3.06 -4.15
CA TYR A 28 9.48 -3.25 -3.20
C TYR A 28 10.85 -3.43 -3.87
N ASP A 29 10.87 -3.90 -5.11
CA ASP A 29 12.05 -4.16 -5.92
C ASP A 29 12.63 -2.89 -6.56
N VAL A 30 11.95 -1.75 -6.46
CA VAL A 30 12.42 -0.47 -7.02
C VAL A 30 12.77 0.58 -5.97
N ILE A 31 12.51 0.33 -4.69
CA ILE A 31 12.81 1.30 -3.61
C ILE A 31 14.05 0.90 -2.81
N GLY A 32 14.88 1.88 -2.48
CA GLY A 32 16.06 1.68 -1.63
C GLY A 32 15.76 1.68 -0.13
N ALA A 33 16.79 1.45 0.69
CA ALA A 33 16.67 1.45 2.16
C ALA A 33 16.17 2.80 2.72
N GLU A 34 16.72 3.92 2.24
CA GLU A 34 16.30 5.25 2.67
C GLU A 34 14.82 5.53 2.30
N GLU A 35 14.40 5.11 1.10
CA GLU A 35 13.00 5.22 0.69
C GLU A 35 12.07 4.36 1.53
N ARG A 36 12.48 3.11 1.83
CA ARG A 36 11.76 2.22 2.75
C ARG A 36 11.52 2.92 4.07
N ASP A 37 12.56 3.49 4.68
CA ASP A 37 12.46 4.16 5.98
C ASP A 37 11.52 5.38 5.92
N ARG A 38 11.57 6.16 4.82
CA ARG A 38 10.62 7.26 4.60
C ARG A 38 9.17 6.78 4.51
N TYR A 39 8.90 5.67 3.81
CA TYR A 39 7.54 5.12 3.70
C TYR A 39 7.05 4.52 5.02
N LEU A 40 7.92 3.83 5.76
CA LEU A 40 7.61 3.29 7.10
C LEU A 40 7.21 4.41 8.08
N ALA A 41 7.91 5.55 8.02
CA ALA A 41 7.60 6.72 8.84
C ALA A 41 6.35 7.48 8.39
N LYS A 42 5.91 7.32 7.13
CA LYS A 42 4.80 8.07 6.54
C LYS A 42 3.45 7.70 7.15
N SER A 43 3.24 6.40 7.40
CA SER A 43 2.01 5.90 8.01
C SER A 43 2.25 4.54 8.67
N PRO A 44 1.63 4.25 9.83
CA PRO A 44 1.60 2.91 10.40
C PRO A 44 0.85 1.90 9.52
N HIS A 45 0.11 2.37 8.52
CA HIS A 45 -0.64 1.55 7.57
C HIS A 45 -0.04 1.55 6.16
N ASN A 46 1.18 2.07 5.98
CA ASN A 46 1.84 2.02 4.68
C ASN A 46 2.11 0.56 4.24
N VAL A 47 1.90 0.25 2.96
CA VAL A 47 2.04 -1.09 2.39
C VAL A 47 3.45 -1.68 2.56
N VAL A 48 4.48 -0.84 2.71
CA VAL A 48 5.87 -1.27 2.91
C VAL A 48 6.05 -2.13 4.16
N HIS A 49 5.25 -1.91 5.21
CA HIS A 49 5.25 -2.77 6.40
C HIS A 49 4.94 -4.25 6.07
N LEU A 50 4.27 -4.51 4.94
CA LEU A 50 3.90 -5.86 4.50
C LEU A 50 4.77 -6.36 3.35
N THR A 51 5.11 -5.49 2.40
CA THR A 51 5.80 -5.89 1.15
C THR A 51 7.32 -5.90 1.27
N LEU A 52 7.89 -5.15 2.22
CA LEU A 52 9.33 -5.12 2.49
C LEU A 52 9.60 -4.98 4.00
N PRO A 53 9.23 -5.99 4.81
CA PRO A 53 9.38 -5.96 6.27
C PRO A 53 10.84 -6.08 6.72
N GLU A 54 11.12 -5.67 7.97
CA GLU A 54 12.40 -5.95 8.62
C GLU A 54 12.53 -7.46 8.90
N SER A 55 13.73 -8.01 8.64
CA SER A 55 14.05 -9.43 8.88
C SER A 55 14.48 -9.71 10.31
#